data_AF-A0AAU5K3M3-F1
#
_entry.id   AF-A0AAU5K3M3-F1
#
_cell.length_a   1.000
_cell.length_b   1.000
_cell.length_c   1.000
_cell.angle_alpha   90.00
_cell.angle_beta   90.00
_cell.angle_gamma   90.00
#
_symmetry.space_group_name_H-M   'P 1'
#
loop_
_entity.id
_entity.type
_entity.pdbx_description
1 polymer ?
#
loop_
_entity_poly.entity_id
_entity_poly.type
_entity_poly.pdbx_seq_one_letter_code
_entity_poly.pdbx_strand_id
1 'polypeptide(L)'
;MALALTAALSLAGCADRPTTHHNPGTSHEEATGSSGTLLPARDEAGHRLREVPAAAAPTVRIETRPDTEGGWNVHLTVERFRFTPDSTGGAALPGRGHARLLADGKETARLYGAWGYVPPGARTLTVRLHADDHTVWAVAGAPVQATVRLDGAPAASTPPPSPRPSPSGTATATATDTATVAPPSPQPSETGRTVTLAITGKTVQPPPSRIELKKGERLTLRVTGDRADTLHVHGYDRELPLTPGVPATLTLTADRTGLFEVETHESGLLLTQLVVR
;
A
#
# COMPACT_ATOMS: atom_id res chain seq x y z
N MET A 1 56.59 -51.39 12.96
CA MET A 1 55.23 -51.88 13.29
C MET A 1 54.27 -51.20 12.32
N ALA A 2 53.74 -51.97 11.36
CA ALA A 2 52.96 -51.47 10.23
C ALA A 2 51.55 -51.07 10.68
N LEU A 3 50.99 -49.99 10.13
CA LEU A 3 49.55 -49.76 10.16
C LEU A 3 49.07 -49.24 8.80
N ALA A 4 47.98 -49.85 8.36
CA ALA A 4 47.57 -50.01 6.98
C ALA A 4 46.84 -48.80 6.37
N LEU A 5 46.98 -48.67 5.05
CA LEU A 5 46.09 -47.90 4.19
C LEU A 5 44.68 -48.51 4.21
N THR A 6 43.67 -47.68 4.42
CA THR A 6 42.31 -47.91 3.91
C THR A 6 41.86 -46.71 3.11
N ALA A 7 41.78 -46.90 1.79
CA ALA A 7 41.12 -46.00 0.87
C ALA A 7 39.60 -46.20 0.97
N ALA A 8 38.85 -45.12 1.16
CA ALA A 8 37.41 -45.10 0.94
C ALA A 8 37.10 -44.11 -0.19
N LEU A 9 36.69 -44.67 -1.33
CA LEU A 9 36.20 -43.96 -2.49
C LEU A 9 34.68 -43.80 -2.34
N SER A 10 34.18 -42.58 -2.19
CA SER A 10 32.74 -42.29 -2.17
C SER A 10 32.42 -41.09 -3.06
N LEU A 11 32.03 -41.42 -4.29
CA LEU A 11 31.13 -40.74 -5.22
C LEU A 11 31.01 -39.20 -5.17
N ALA A 12 31.41 -38.61 -6.29
CA ALA A 12 30.99 -37.30 -6.73
C ALA A 12 29.45 -37.17 -6.73
N GLY A 13 28.95 -36.21 -5.95
CA GLY A 13 27.62 -35.64 -6.12
C GLY A 13 27.78 -34.16 -6.45
N CYS A 14 27.62 -33.81 -7.72
CA CYS A 14 27.35 -32.43 -8.12
C CYS A 14 26.02 -32.03 -7.49
N ALA A 15 26.05 -31.24 -6.42
CA ALA A 15 24.86 -30.51 -5.99
C ALA A 15 24.91 -29.14 -6.68
N ASP A 16 24.05 -28.99 -7.69
CA ASP A 16 23.71 -27.70 -8.28
C ASP A 16 23.47 -26.68 -7.15
N ARG A 17 24.27 -25.63 -7.17
CA ARG A 17 24.10 -24.48 -6.30
C ARG A 17 22.75 -23.85 -6.65
N PRO A 18 21.77 -23.78 -5.76
CA PRO A 18 20.59 -22.97 -6.00
C PRO A 18 21.08 -21.53 -6.06
N THR A 19 21.17 -20.96 -7.26
CA THR A 19 21.33 -19.53 -7.45
C THR A 19 20.03 -18.90 -6.99
N THR A 20 19.97 -18.49 -5.72
CA THR A 20 18.96 -17.56 -5.26
C THR A 20 19.23 -16.23 -5.95
N HIS A 21 18.66 -16.07 -7.14
CA HIS A 21 18.56 -14.78 -7.81
C HIS A 21 17.58 -13.92 -7.02
N HIS A 22 18.01 -13.36 -5.89
CA HIS A 22 17.29 -12.30 -5.22
C HIS A 22 17.62 -10.98 -5.93
N ASN A 23 16.65 -10.47 -6.69
CA ASN A 23 16.65 -9.09 -7.16
C ASN A 23 16.61 -8.12 -5.95
N PRO A 24 17.11 -6.88 -6.10
CA PRO A 24 16.98 -5.86 -5.06
C PRO A 24 15.50 -5.65 -4.70
N GLY A 25 15.16 -5.73 -3.40
CA GLY A 25 13.81 -5.44 -2.89
C GLY A 25 12.95 -6.65 -2.45
N THR A 26 13.50 -7.86 -2.40
CA THR A 26 12.80 -9.07 -1.87
C THR A 26 13.34 -9.59 -0.54
N SER A 27 14.26 -8.89 0.12
CA SER A 27 14.69 -9.30 1.44
C SER A 27 13.60 -8.96 2.44
N HIS A 28 12.92 -9.98 2.96
CA HIS A 28 12.44 -9.95 4.34
C HIS A 28 13.68 -9.80 5.21
N GLU A 29 14.11 -8.57 5.45
CA GLU A 29 15.18 -8.33 6.42
C GLU A 29 14.61 -8.78 7.76
N GLU A 30 15.12 -9.89 8.28
CA GLU A 30 14.72 -10.41 9.57
C GLU A 30 14.94 -9.31 10.61
N ALA A 31 13.96 -9.09 11.48
CA ALA A 31 14.08 -8.13 12.58
C ALA A 31 15.09 -8.66 13.60
N THR A 32 16.38 -8.41 13.37
CA THR A 32 17.44 -8.79 14.30
C THR A 32 17.60 -7.68 15.33
N GLY A 33 16.79 -7.71 16.39
CA GLY A 33 16.84 -6.75 17.50
C GLY A 33 15.48 -6.32 18.03
N SER A 34 15.47 -5.58 19.14
CA SER A 34 14.24 -4.99 19.68
C SER A 34 13.85 -3.75 18.85
N SER A 35 12.69 -3.79 18.22
CA SER A 35 12.10 -2.65 17.49
C SER A 35 11.21 -1.77 18.38
N GLY A 36 11.51 -1.70 19.68
CA GLY A 36 10.71 -0.94 20.66
C GLY A 36 9.52 -1.72 21.22
N THR A 37 8.82 -1.10 22.18
CA THR A 37 7.75 -1.72 22.97
C THR A 37 6.39 -1.29 22.46
N LEU A 38 5.52 -2.25 22.15
CA LEU A 38 4.14 -1.94 21.77
C LEU A 38 3.32 -1.53 23.00
N LEU A 39 2.81 -0.30 22.98
CA LEU A 39 1.94 0.21 24.01
C LEU A 39 0.50 -0.31 23.85
N PRO A 40 -0.31 -0.33 24.94
CA PRO A 40 -1.75 -0.55 24.84
C PRO A 40 -2.47 0.66 24.23
N ALA A 41 -1.89 1.85 24.36
CA ALA A 41 -2.41 3.08 23.77
C ALA A 41 -2.48 2.98 22.24
N ARG A 42 -3.45 3.70 21.68
CA ARG A 42 -3.69 3.84 20.25
C ARG A 42 -3.82 5.31 19.88
N ASP A 43 -3.51 5.63 18.63
CA ASP A 43 -3.79 6.95 18.08
C ASP A 43 -5.27 7.11 17.72
N GLU A 44 -5.65 8.28 17.22
CA GLU A 44 -7.03 8.61 16.87
C GLU A 44 -7.62 7.71 15.79
N ALA A 45 -6.78 7.15 14.92
CA ALA A 45 -7.15 6.21 13.86
C ALA A 45 -7.07 4.73 14.32
N GLY A 46 -6.75 4.49 15.59
CA GLY A 46 -6.72 3.15 16.19
C GLY A 46 -5.41 2.40 15.98
N HIS A 47 -4.35 3.00 15.46
CA HIS A 47 -3.03 2.37 15.32
C HIS A 47 -2.34 2.26 16.68
N ARG A 48 -1.69 1.13 16.96
CA ARG A 48 -0.93 0.97 18.22
C ARG A 48 0.33 1.81 18.20
N LEU A 49 0.70 2.36 19.35
CA LEU A 49 1.96 3.08 19.53
C LEU A 49 3.11 2.10 19.82
N ARG A 50 4.28 2.41 19.27
CA ARG A 50 5.54 1.69 19.42
C ARG A 50 6.57 2.62 20.05
N GLU A 51 6.76 2.43 21.35
CA GLU A 51 7.64 3.23 22.20
C GLU A 51 9.10 2.88 21.92
N VAL A 52 9.91 3.93 21.69
CA VAL A 52 11.36 3.84 21.58
C VAL A 52 12.04 4.89 22.47
N PRO A 53 13.26 4.63 22.97
CA PRO A 53 14.00 5.65 23.72
C PRO A 53 14.21 6.92 22.88
N ALA A 54 14.07 8.09 23.49
CA ALA A 54 14.22 9.38 22.80
C ALA A 54 15.54 9.52 22.03
N ALA A 55 16.64 8.93 22.54
CA ALA A 55 17.95 8.93 21.87
C ALA A 55 18.00 8.08 20.59
N ALA A 56 17.08 7.13 20.40
CA ALA A 56 16.96 6.28 19.22
C ALA A 56 15.75 6.64 18.35
N ALA A 57 14.93 7.60 18.78
CA ALA A 57 13.68 7.92 18.13
C ALA A 57 13.91 8.57 16.75
N PRO A 58 13.10 8.18 15.74
CA PRO A 58 13.04 8.95 14.51
C PRO A 58 12.45 10.34 14.78
N THR A 59 12.75 11.30 13.91
CA THR A 59 12.15 12.64 13.96
C THR A 59 11.67 13.05 12.58
N VAL A 60 10.69 13.97 12.53
CA VAL A 60 10.18 14.56 11.31
C VAL A 60 9.97 16.06 11.51
N ARG A 61 10.31 16.84 10.49
CA ARG A 61 9.97 18.26 10.33
C ARG A 61 9.27 18.47 8.99
N ILE A 62 8.38 19.46 8.94
CA ILE A 62 7.56 19.76 7.77
C ILE A 62 7.92 21.15 7.25
N GLU A 63 8.21 21.25 5.97
CA GLU A 63 8.23 22.50 5.23
C GLU A 63 7.11 22.47 4.20
N THR A 64 6.41 23.60 4.02
CA THR A 64 5.31 23.70 3.06
C THR A 64 5.55 24.88 2.14
N ARG A 65 5.22 24.69 0.87
CA ARG A 65 5.33 25.70 -0.18
C ARG A 65 4.06 25.67 -1.02
N PRO A 66 3.47 26.82 -1.36
CA PRO A 66 2.39 26.86 -2.33
C PRO A 66 2.83 26.20 -3.63
N ASP A 67 1.96 25.37 -4.21
CA ASP A 67 2.15 24.82 -5.55
C ASP A 67 1.55 25.75 -6.60
N THR A 68 2.19 25.89 -7.77
CA THR A 68 1.75 26.80 -8.84
C THR A 68 0.45 26.36 -9.52
N GLU A 69 0.17 25.06 -9.51
CA GLU A 69 -1.09 24.45 -9.96
C GLU A 69 -2.13 24.40 -8.83
N GLY A 70 -1.89 25.13 -7.73
CA GLY A 70 -2.75 25.23 -6.57
C GLY A 70 -2.43 24.19 -5.50
N GLY A 71 -2.74 24.51 -4.25
CA GLY A 71 -2.46 23.63 -3.12
C GLY A 71 -1.06 23.82 -2.56
N TRP A 72 -0.51 22.79 -1.94
CA TRP A 72 0.75 22.85 -1.22
C TRP A 72 1.64 21.65 -1.54
N ASN A 73 2.89 21.93 -1.87
CA ASN A 73 3.98 20.96 -1.80
C ASN A 73 4.49 20.89 -0.37
N VAL A 74 4.59 19.67 0.13
CA VAL A 74 5.05 19.35 1.48
C VAL A 74 6.37 18.60 1.36
N HIS A 75 7.40 19.10 2.04
CA HIS A 75 8.69 18.43 2.17
C HIS A 75 8.92 18.00 3.62
N LEU A 76 9.32 16.75 3.79
CA LEU A 76 9.63 16.14 5.06
C LEU A 76 11.15 16.04 5.22
N THR A 77 11.66 16.65 6.28
CA THR A 77 13.03 16.37 6.73
C THR A 77 12.95 15.37 7.87
N VAL A 78 13.57 14.21 7.71
CA VAL A 78 13.56 13.14 8.71
C VAL A 78 14.96 12.85 9.22
N GLU A 79 15.08 12.48 10.50
CA GLU A 79 16.33 11.99 11.09
C GLU A 79 16.08 10.64 11.75
N ARG A 80 17.09 9.75 11.76
CA ARG A 80 16.96 8.38 12.30
C ARG A 80 15.76 7.62 11.72
N PHE A 81 15.35 7.99 10.51
CA PHE A 81 14.23 7.40 9.79
C PHE A 81 14.61 7.18 8.32
N ARG A 82 14.18 6.06 7.77
CA ARG A 82 14.32 5.72 6.35
C ARG A 82 12.95 5.29 5.82
N PHE A 83 12.51 5.93 4.74
CA PHE A 83 11.36 5.46 4.00
C PHE A 83 11.66 4.10 3.37
N THR A 84 10.76 3.15 3.59
CA THR A 84 10.86 1.78 3.08
C THR A 84 9.57 1.40 2.33
N PRO A 85 9.26 2.09 1.21
CA PRO A 85 8.07 1.79 0.40
C PRO A 85 7.92 0.29 0.16
N ASP A 86 9.01 -0.36 -0.26
CA ASP A 86 9.01 -1.78 -0.57
C ASP A 86 8.62 -2.63 0.65
N SER A 87 9.00 -2.24 1.87
CA SER A 87 8.79 -3.05 3.08
C SER A 87 7.52 -2.72 3.87
N THR A 88 6.69 -1.77 3.41
CA THR A 88 5.40 -1.46 4.04
C THR A 88 4.61 -2.75 4.28
N GLY A 89 3.83 -2.86 5.36
CA GLY A 89 3.14 -4.11 5.71
C GLY A 89 4.02 -5.23 6.28
N GLY A 90 5.34 -5.08 6.24
CA GLY A 90 6.31 -5.99 6.84
C GLY A 90 6.49 -5.80 8.35
N ALA A 91 7.53 -6.42 8.91
CA ALA A 91 7.86 -6.26 10.32
C ALA A 91 8.41 -4.86 10.62
N ALA A 92 8.13 -4.32 11.81
CA ALA A 92 8.77 -3.09 12.26
C ALA A 92 10.28 -3.28 12.42
N LEU A 93 11.07 -2.50 11.66
CA LEU A 93 12.50 -2.34 11.85
C LEU A 93 12.81 -0.95 12.43
N PRO A 94 13.79 -0.80 13.34
CA PRO A 94 14.10 0.48 13.97
C PRO A 94 14.31 1.61 12.94
N GLY A 95 13.58 2.71 13.09
CA GLY A 95 13.75 3.88 12.24
C GLY A 95 13.41 3.64 10.77
N ARG A 96 12.47 2.74 10.46
CA ARG A 96 11.99 2.49 9.09
C ARG A 96 10.48 2.58 9.01
N GLY A 97 9.96 2.74 7.79
CA GLY A 97 8.54 2.70 7.51
C GLY A 97 8.07 3.74 6.50
N HIS A 98 6.90 4.30 6.78
CA HIS A 98 6.24 5.31 5.96
C HIS A 98 5.68 6.44 6.83
N ALA A 99 5.26 7.55 6.21
CA ALA A 99 4.58 8.62 6.92
C ALA A 99 3.08 8.64 6.56
N ARG A 100 2.23 8.98 7.52
CA ARG A 100 0.81 9.26 7.31
C ARG A 100 0.59 10.76 7.36
N LEU A 101 -0.18 11.26 6.40
CA LEU A 101 -0.60 12.64 6.32
C LEU A 101 -2.02 12.76 6.87
N LEU A 102 -2.21 13.64 7.84
CA LEU A 102 -3.49 13.94 8.44
C LEU A 102 -3.87 15.40 8.17
N ALA A 103 -5.08 15.62 7.67
CA ALA A 103 -5.69 16.93 7.55
C ALA A 103 -6.79 17.06 8.60
N ASP A 104 -6.67 18.07 9.45
CA ASP A 104 -7.61 18.35 10.55
C ASP A 104 -7.86 17.11 11.44
N GLY A 105 -6.78 16.34 11.68
CA GLY A 105 -6.80 15.13 12.50
C GLY A 105 -7.27 13.85 11.78
N LYS A 106 -7.72 13.94 10.51
CA LYS A 106 -8.14 12.77 9.72
C LYS A 106 -7.05 12.34 8.76
N GLU A 107 -6.73 11.04 8.70
CA GLU A 107 -5.81 10.50 7.71
C GLU A 107 -6.32 10.75 6.28
N THR A 108 -5.43 11.22 5.41
CA THR A 108 -5.74 11.59 4.02
C THR A 108 -4.84 10.93 3.00
N ALA A 109 -3.58 10.66 3.35
CA ALA A 109 -2.62 10.04 2.44
C ALA A 109 -1.50 9.33 3.18
N ARG A 110 -0.83 8.42 2.47
CA ARG A 110 0.45 7.82 2.85
C ARG A 110 1.56 8.46 2.03
N LEU A 111 2.68 8.74 2.67
CA LEU A 111 3.89 9.26 2.03
C LEU A 111 4.99 8.20 2.16
N TYR A 112 5.44 7.72 1.00
CA TYR A 112 6.53 6.75 0.87
C TYR A 112 7.89 7.40 0.59
N GLY A 113 7.96 8.72 0.72
CA GLY A 113 9.15 9.51 0.49
C GLY A 113 9.02 10.87 1.13
N ALA A 114 10.03 11.71 0.93
CA ALA A 114 10.12 13.02 1.57
C ALA A 114 9.14 14.06 1.01
N TRP A 115 8.50 13.81 -0.13
CA TRP A 115 7.63 14.78 -0.79
C TRP A 115 6.17 14.31 -0.82
N GLY A 116 5.25 15.25 -0.65
CA GLY A 116 3.81 15.03 -0.76
C GLY A 116 3.08 16.27 -1.27
N TYR A 117 1.88 16.05 -1.78
CA TYR A 117 0.98 17.11 -2.23
C TYR A 117 -0.24 17.19 -1.33
N VAL A 118 -0.71 18.41 -1.05
CA VAL A 118 -1.90 18.68 -0.26
C VAL A 118 -2.83 19.62 -1.05
N PRO A 119 -4.11 19.25 -1.22
CA PRO A 119 -5.06 20.10 -1.96
C PRO A 119 -5.19 21.52 -1.37
N PRO A 120 -5.63 22.53 -2.15
CA PRO A 120 -5.86 23.88 -1.64
C PRO A 120 -6.86 23.91 -0.48
N GLY A 121 -6.71 24.88 0.42
CA GLY A 121 -7.61 25.15 1.54
C GLY A 121 -6.90 25.32 2.89
N ALA A 122 -7.49 26.12 3.77
CA ALA A 122 -6.98 26.29 5.12
C ALA A 122 -7.24 25.03 5.95
N ARG A 123 -6.21 24.52 6.64
CA ARG A 123 -6.28 23.31 7.46
C ARG A 123 -5.08 23.16 8.37
N THR A 124 -5.23 22.32 9.39
CA THR A 124 -4.10 21.83 10.17
C THR A 124 -3.56 20.56 9.53
N LEU A 125 -2.29 20.58 9.13
CA LEU A 125 -1.60 19.44 8.56
C LEU A 125 -0.72 18.78 9.62
N THR A 126 -0.89 17.48 9.83
CA THR A 126 -0.01 16.67 10.68
C THR A 126 0.63 15.56 9.85
N VAL A 127 1.93 15.35 10.03
CA VAL A 127 2.66 14.21 9.46
C VAL A 127 3.13 13.33 10.60
N ARG A 128 2.75 12.06 10.58
CA ARG A 128 3.05 11.07 11.62
C ARG A 128 3.92 9.95 11.03
N LEU A 129 4.93 9.51 11.77
CA LEU A 129 5.81 8.42 11.32
C LEU A 129 5.28 7.07 11.79
N HIS A 130 5.14 6.13 10.85
CA HIS A 130 4.72 4.76 11.10
C HIS A 130 5.86 3.81 10.76
N ALA A 131 5.92 2.69 11.48
CA ALA A 131 6.73 1.54 11.12
C ALA A 131 6.10 0.79 9.93
N ASP A 132 6.88 -0.11 9.33
CA ASP A 132 6.40 -0.98 8.25
C ASP A 132 5.18 -1.82 8.68
N ASP A 133 5.08 -2.24 9.95
CA ASP A 133 3.93 -2.98 10.49
C ASP A 133 2.71 -2.10 10.84
N HIS A 134 2.71 -0.84 10.38
CA HIS A 134 1.68 0.19 10.59
C HIS A 134 1.55 0.70 12.04
N THR A 135 2.44 0.29 12.95
CA THR A 135 2.48 0.87 14.30
C THR A 135 3.08 2.27 14.28
N VAL A 136 2.58 3.16 15.14
CA VAL A 136 3.01 4.56 15.22
C VAL A 136 4.29 4.64 16.04
N TRP A 137 5.37 5.20 15.50
CA TRP A 137 6.56 5.47 16.31
C TRP A 137 6.20 6.45 17.42
N ALA A 138 6.62 6.17 18.65
CA ALA A 138 6.27 6.96 19.82
C ALA A 138 7.45 7.17 20.77
N VAL A 139 7.43 8.31 21.46
CA VAL A 139 8.37 8.65 22.54
C VAL A 139 7.57 9.19 23.72
N ALA A 140 7.83 8.66 24.90
CA ALA A 140 7.10 8.98 26.13
C ALA A 140 5.56 8.86 25.95
N GLY A 141 5.11 7.87 25.19
CA GLY A 141 3.69 7.63 24.89
C GLY A 141 3.06 8.61 23.89
N ALA A 142 3.81 9.56 23.33
CA ALA A 142 3.33 10.48 22.31
C ALA A 142 3.79 10.06 20.90
N PRO A 143 2.93 10.17 19.87
CA PRO A 143 3.32 9.92 18.48
C PRO A 143 4.49 10.81 18.04
N VAL A 144 5.44 10.24 17.29
CA VAL A 144 6.44 10.97 16.54
C VAL A 144 5.75 11.60 15.34
N GLN A 145 5.49 12.90 15.44
CA GLN A 145 4.80 13.66 14.42
C GLN A 145 5.25 15.12 14.39
N ALA A 146 4.91 15.82 13.31
CA ALA A 146 5.02 17.26 13.19
C ALA A 146 3.69 17.84 12.69
N THR A 147 3.41 19.10 13.05
CA THR A 147 2.14 19.77 12.70
C THR A 147 2.41 21.19 12.22
N VAL A 148 1.69 21.63 11.18
CA VAL A 148 1.75 22.98 10.62
C VAL A 148 0.34 23.44 10.23
N ARG A 149 0.03 24.74 10.40
CA ARG A 149 -1.20 25.32 9.86
C ARG A 149 -0.96 25.85 8.46
N LEU A 150 -1.87 25.53 7.55
CA LEU A 150 -1.92 26.05 6.20
C LEU A 150 -2.99 27.13 6.13
N ASP A 151 -2.64 28.32 5.66
CA ASP A 151 -3.55 29.46 5.60
C ASP A 151 -4.41 29.49 4.32
N GLY A 152 -4.35 28.43 3.51
CA GLY A 152 -5.09 28.29 2.24
C GLY A 152 -4.38 28.96 1.07
N ALA A 153 -3.39 28.27 0.49
CA ALA A 153 -2.78 28.69 -0.78
C ALA A 153 -3.86 28.89 -1.86
N PRO A 154 -3.70 29.89 -2.75
CA PRO A 154 -4.68 30.16 -3.79
C PRO A 154 -4.91 28.92 -4.66
N ALA A 155 -6.16 28.71 -5.09
CA ALA A 155 -6.46 27.77 -6.15
C ALA A 155 -5.65 28.15 -7.40
N ALA A 156 -5.28 27.15 -8.22
CA ALA A 156 -4.62 27.37 -9.50
C ALA A 156 -5.30 28.51 -10.27
N SER A 157 -4.51 29.38 -10.89
CA SER A 157 -5.08 30.36 -11.81
C SER A 157 -5.66 29.61 -13.00
N THR A 158 -6.99 29.52 -13.09
CA THR A 158 -7.70 28.91 -14.22
C THR A 158 -7.22 29.54 -15.54
N PRO A 159 -6.64 28.77 -16.48
CA PRO A 159 -6.43 29.28 -17.84
C PRO A 159 -7.79 29.62 -18.47
N PRO A 160 -7.90 30.69 -19.27
CA PRO A 160 -9.17 31.05 -19.90
C PRO A 160 -9.73 29.87 -20.72
N PRO A 161 -11.05 29.64 -20.72
CA PRO A 161 -11.64 28.52 -21.44
C PRO A 161 -11.29 28.61 -22.93
N SER A 162 -10.70 27.54 -23.47
CA SER A 162 -10.59 27.37 -24.92
C SER A 162 -11.99 27.24 -25.54
N PRO A 163 -12.26 27.86 -26.70
CA PRO A 163 -13.61 27.85 -27.28
C PRO A 163 -14.04 26.43 -27.69
N ARG A 164 -15.26 26.09 -27.32
CA ARG A 164 -15.97 24.84 -27.64
C ARG A 164 -16.12 24.67 -29.16
N PRO A 165 -15.85 23.50 -29.76
CA PRO A 165 -16.30 23.21 -31.12
C PRO A 165 -17.82 22.96 -31.14
N SER A 166 -18.51 23.63 -32.07
CA SER A 166 -19.93 23.48 -32.37
C SER A 166 -20.28 22.08 -32.90
N PRO A 167 -21.49 21.56 -32.63
CA PRO A 167 -21.96 20.31 -33.20
C PRO A 167 -22.50 20.52 -34.62
N SER A 168 -22.28 19.56 -35.51
CA SER A 168 -22.99 19.48 -36.79
C SER A 168 -23.15 18.02 -37.18
N GLY A 169 -24.39 17.65 -37.53
CA GLY A 169 -24.67 16.45 -38.32
C GLY A 169 -25.69 15.49 -37.72
N THR A 170 -26.97 15.82 -37.85
CA THR A 170 -28.09 14.87 -37.78
C THR A 170 -28.02 13.90 -38.96
N ALA A 171 -28.21 12.60 -38.71
CA ALA A 171 -28.76 11.68 -39.71
C ALA A 171 -29.60 10.61 -39.02
N THR A 172 -30.90 10.65 -39.32
CA THR A 172 -31.92 9.66 -38.98
C THR A 172 -31.79 8.46 -39.92
N ALA A 173 -31.87 7.24 -39.38
CA ALA A 173 -32.36 6.08 -40.12
C ALA A 173 -33.07 5.13 -39.16
N THR A 174 -34.37 4.95 -39.40
CA THR A 174 -35.25 3.96 -38.79
C THR A 174 -35.07 2.62 -39.50
N ALA A 175 -34.95 1.50 -38.78
CA ALA A 175 -35.40 0.19 -39.25
C ALA A 175 -35.58 -0.78 -38.08
N THR A 176 -36.61 -1.60 -38.23
CA THR A 176 -37.32 -2.45 -37.28
C THR A 176 -36.68 -3.82 -37.08
N ASP A 177 -37.04 -4.44 -35.96
CA ASP A 177 -37.26 -5.88 -35.73
C ASP A 177 -36.08 -6.87 -35.81
N THR A 178 -35.83 -7.58 -34.72
CA THR A 178 -36.26 -8.99 -34.49
C THR A 178 -35.38 -9.59 -33.38
N ALA A 179 -36.02 -10.15 -32.36
CA ALA A 179 -35.36 -10.91 -31.31
C ALA A 179 -34.73 -12.20 -31.86
N THR A 180 -33.50 -12.49 -31.47
CA THR A 180 -32.94 -13.85 -31.47
C THR A 180 -32.10 -14.01 -30.21
N VAL A 181 -32.59 -14.87 -29.32
CA VAL A 181 -31.86 -15.35 -28.13
C VAL A 181 -30.67 -16.16 -28.63
N ALA A 182 -29.47 -15.61 -28.50
CA ALA A 182 -28.24 -16.36 -28.65
C ALA A 182 -27.98 -17.14 -27.34
N PRO A 183 -27.58 -18.43 -27.41
CA PRO A 183 -27.16 -19.17 -26.22
C PRO A 183 -25.94 -18.49 -25.58
N PRO A 184 -25.71 -18.63 -24.26
CA PRO A 184 -24.54 -18.05 -23.62
C PRO A 184 -23.29 -18.61 -24.30
N SER A 185 -22.58 -17.74 -25.00
CA SER A 185 -21.23 -18.04 -25.46
C SER A 185 -20.38 -18.31 -24.21
N PRO A 186 -19.58 -19.39 -24.16
CA PRO A 186 -18.67 -19.61 -23.05
C PRO A 186 -17.77 -18.39 -22.93
N GLN A 187 -17.81 -17.73 -21.77
CA GLN A 187 -16.93 -16.60 -21.47
C GLN A 187 -15.49 -17.02 -21.80
N PRO A 188 -14.71 -16.18 -22.50
CA PRO A 188 -13.31 -16.49 -22.73
C PRO A 188 -12.68 -16.78 -21.38
N SER A 189 -12.02 -17.92 -21.26
CA SER A 189 -11.17 -18.26 -20.12
C SER A 189 -9.99 -17.30 -20.15
N GLU A 190 -10.22 -16.05 -19.74
CA GLU A 190 -9.19 -15.05 -19.59
C GLU A 190 -8.29 -15.52 -18.45
N THR A 191 -7.03 -15.82 -18.78
CA THR A 191 -6.02 -16.33 -17.87
C THR A 191 -5.63 -15.25 -16.85
N GLY A 192 -6.51 -14.97 -15.89
CA GLY A 192 -6.31 -14.04 -14.79
C GLY A 192 -5.96 -14.78 -13.50
N ARG A 193 -4.98 -14.27 -12.76
CA ARG A 193 -4.60 -14.87 -11.47
C ARG A 193 -5.72 -14.60 -10.46
N THR A 194 -6.17 -15.63 -9.75
CA THR A 194 -7.18 -15.48 -8.69
C THR A 194 -6.54 -15.76 -7.34
N VAL A 195 -6.76 -14.85 -6.38
CA VAL A 195 -6.30 -14.98 -5.00
C VAL A 195 -7.50 -14.91 -4.06
N THR A 196 -7.64 -15.91 -3.19
CA THR A 196 -8.71 -15.97 -2.19
C THR A 196 -8.15 -15.58 -0.83
N LEU A 197 -8.84 -14.66 -0.15
CA LEU A 197 -8.48 -14.12 1.16
C LEU A 197 -9.69 -14.22 2.10
N ALA A 198 -9.47 -14.59 3.34
CA ALA A 198 -10.48 -14.64 4.40
C ALA A 198 -10.04 -13.78 5.58
N ILE A 199 -10.98 -13.05 6.18
CA ILE A 199 -10.76 -12.22 7.37
C ILE A 199 -11.62 -12.77 8.50
N THR A 200 -10.98 -13.11 9.62
CA THR A 200 -11.64 -13.48 10.87
C THR A 200 -11.07 -12.62 12.00
N GLY A 201 -11.88 -11.72 12.54
CA GLY A 201 -11.49 -10.75 13.55
C GLY A 201 -10.40 -9.81 13.05
N LYS A 202 -9.16 -10.03 13.49
CA LYS A 202 -7.97 -9.26 13.08
C LYS A 202 -6.97 -10.09 12.27
N THR A 203 -7.35 -11.31 11.91
CA THR A 203 -6.48 -12.27 11.22
C THR A 203 -6.89 -12.37 9.76
N VAL A 204 -5.92 -12.37 8.85
CA VAL A 204 -6.12 -12.62 7.42
C VAL A 204 -5.53 -13.98 7.06
N GLN A 205 -6.25 -14.74 6.23
CA GLN A 205 -5.80 -16.04 5.72
C GLN A 205 -5.89 -16.10 4.18
N PRO A 206 -4.81 -16.50 3.48
CA PRO A 206 -3.45 -16.69 4.00
C PRO A 206 -2.88 -15.43 4.68
N PRO A 207 -1.86 -15.56 5.54
CA PRO A 207 -1.20 -14.40 6.13
C PRO A 207 -0.76 -13.41 5.05
N PRO A 208 -0.79 -12.10 5.33
CA PRO A 208 -0.41 -11.08 4.35
C PRO A 208 0.95 -11.35 3.75
N SER A 209 1.00 -11.36 2.42
CA SER A 209 2.20 -11.63 1.63
C SER A 209 2.15 -10.85 0.31
N ARG A 210 3.25 -10.87 -0.44
CA ARG A 210 3.34 -10.24 -1.76
C ARG A 210 2.90 -11.16 -2.88
N ILE A 211 2.13 -10.58 -3.79
CA ILE A 211 1.76 -11.16 -5.07
C ILE A 211 2.54 -10.40 -6.13
N GLU A 212 3.50 -11.07 -6.77
CA GLU A 212 4.18 -10.50 -7.93
C GLU A 212 3.28 -10.62 -9.17
N LEU A 213 3.12 -9.50 -9.86
CA LEU A 213 2.35 -9.35 -11.08
C LEU A 213 3.22 -8.69 -12.14
N LYS A 214 3.01 -9.07 -13.41
CA LYS A 214 3.56 -8.31 -14.53
C LYS A 214 2.68 -7.10 -14.82
N LYS A 215 3.27 -6.01 -15.31
CA LYS A 215 2.49 -4.89 -15.82
C LYS A 215 1.53 -5.38 -16.91
N GLY A 216 0.25 -5.06 -16.75
CA GLY A 216 -0.85 -5.51 -17.62
C GLY A 216 -1.48 -6.86 -17.23
N GLU A 217 -0.97 -7.55 -16.21
CA GLU A 217 -1.57 -8.79 -15.70
C GLU A 217 -2.91 -8.52 -15.03
N ARG A 218 -3.89 -9.41 -15.24
CA ARG A 218 -5.21 -9.32 -14.60
C ARG A 218 -5.24 -10.14 -13.32
N LEU A 219 -5.58 -9.49 -12.20
CA LEU A 219 -5.74 -10.10 -10.88
C LEU A 219 -7.21 -10.06 -10.45
N THR A 220 -7.71 -11.17 -9.94
CA THR A 220 -9.02 -11.28 -9.27
C THR A 220 -8.80 -11.58 -7.79
N LEU A 221 -9.21 -10.65 -6.93
CA LEU A 221 -9.22 -10.79 -5.48
C LEU A 221 -10.61 -11.27 -5.05
N ARG A 222 -10.69 -12.43 -4.41
CA ARG A 222 -11.91 -12.96 -3.79
C ARG A 222 -11.76 -12.89 -2.28
N VAL A 223 -12.50 -12.00 -1.63
CA VAL A 223 -12.34 -11.68 -0.20
C VAL A 223 -13.63 -12.02 0.55
N THR A 224 -13.52 -12.77 1.64
CA THR A 224 -14.63 -13.02 2.57
C THR A 224 -14.27 -12.46 3.94
N GLY A 225 -15.09 -11.58 4.52
CA GLY A 225 -14.91 -11.07 5.88
C GLY A 225 -16.02 -11.53 6.83
N ASP A 226 -15.73 -11.53 8.12
CA ASP A 226 -16.70 -11.84 9.19
C ASP A 226 -17.46 -10.61 9.72
N ARG A 227 -17.11 -9.42 9.23
CA ARG A 227 -17.72 -8.12 9.57
C ARG A 227 -17.94 -7.26 8.33
N ALA A 228 -18.81 -6.26 8.46
CA ALA A 228 -18.96 -5.23 7.45
C ALA A 228 -17.68 -4.37 7.41
N ASP A 229 -17.19 -4.08 6.21
CA ASP A 229 -16.01 -3.25 5.96
C ASP A 229 -15.96 -2.86 4.47
N THR A 230 -14.89 -2.21 4.03
CA THR A 230 -14.62 -1.92 2.61
C THR A 230 -13.25 -2.43 2.21
N LEU A 231 -13.18 -3.28 1.20
CA LEU A 231 -11.93 -3.66 0.55
C LEU A 231 -11.40 -2.47 -0.25
N HIS A 232 -10.15 -2.08 -0.05
CA HIS A 232 -9.50 -0.97 -0.74
C HIS A 232 -8.17 -1.43 -1.35
N VAL A 233 -7.93 -1.08 -2.62
CA VAL A 233 -6.63 -1.28 -3.29
C VAL A 233 -5.97 0.07 -3.50
N HIS A 234 -4.95 0.36 -2.69
CA HIS A 234 -4.19 1.60 -2.75
C HIS A 234 -3.55 1.79 -4.12
N GLY A 235 -3.62 3.00 -4.66
CA GLY A 235 -3.06 3.34 -5.97
C GLY A 235 -3.85 2.84 -7.18
N TYR A 236 -4.96 2.13 -6.99
CA TYR A 236 -5.91 1.80 -8.08
C TYR A 236 -7.28 2.45 -7.89
N ASP A 237 -7.51 3.15 -6.77
CA ASP A 237 -8.79 3.76 -6.37
C ASP A 237 -9.96 2.78 -6.54
N ARG A 238 -9.72 1.50 -6.16
CA ARG A 238 -10.74 0.45 -6.20
C ARG A 238 -11.22 0.15 -4.80
N GLU A 239 -12.52 0.32 -4.62
CA GLU A 239 -13.22 -0.01 -3.39
C GLU A 239 -14.35 -1.00 -3.65
N LEU A 240 -14.55 -1.94 -2.71
CA LEU A 240 -15.65 -2.88 -2.76
C LEU A 240 -16.19 -3.14 -1.35
N PRO A 241 -17.49 -2.93 -1.09
CA PRO A 241 -18.10 -3.25 0.19
C PRO A 241 -17.98 -4.75 0.51
N LEU A 242 -17.59 -5.06 1.75
CA LEU A 242 -17.58 -6.41 2.29
C LEU A 242 -18.81 -6.61 3.17
N THR A 243 -19.61 -7.61 2.84
CA THR A 243 -20.75 -8.05 3.67
C THR A 243 -20.33 -9.28 4.49
N PRO A 244 -20.65 -9.35 5.80
CA PRO A 244 -20.30 -10.49 6.64
C PRO A 244 -20.68 -11.84 6.01
N GLY A 245 -19.71 -12.74 5.89
CA GLY A 245 -19.91 -14.10 5.38
C GLY A 245 -20.13 -14.23 3.87
N VAL A 246 -20.24 -13.11 3.13
CA VAL A 246 -20.48 -13.12 1.68
C VAL A 246 -19.16 -12.88 0.95
N PRO A 247 -18.71 -13.81 0.08
CA PRO A 247 -17.52 -13.60 -0.74
C PRO A 247 -17.72 -12.45 -1.73
N ALA A 248 -16.87 -11.44 -1.65
CA ALA A 248 -16.81 -10.31 -2.58
C ALA A 248 -15.67 -10.52 -3.59
N THR A 249 -15.85 -10.09 -4.84
CA THR A 249 -14.84 -10.26 -5.91
C THR A 249 -14.50 -8.94 -6.56
N LEU A 250 -13.21 -8.60 -6.61
CA LEU A 250 -12.65 -7.41 -7.24
C LEU A 250 -11.63 -7.83 -8.29
N THR A 251 -11.84 -7.42 -9.55
CA THR A 251 -10.89 -7.66 -10.63
C THR A 251 -10.20 -6.35 -11.02
N LEU A 252 -8.88 -6.38 -11.14
CA LEU A 252 -8.06 -5.26 -11.57
C LEU A 252 -7.02 -5.69 -12.61
N THR A 253 -6.62 -4.74 -13.46
CA THR A 253 -5.48 -4.90 -14.37
C THR A 253 -4.31 -4.15 -13.77
N ALA A 254 -3.16 -4.80 -13.62
CA ALA A 254 -1.97 -4.25 -12.99
C ALA A 254 -1.22 -3.30 -13.95
N ASP A 255 -1.81 -2.16 -14.32
CA ASP A 255 -1.28 -1.24 -15.33
C ASP A 255 -0.27 -0.20 -14.79
N ARG A 256 -0.08 -0.15 -13.47
CA ARG A 256 0.88 0.72 -12.78
C ARG A 256 1.97 -0.12 -12.14
N THR A 257 3.24 0.19 -12.42
CA THR A 257 4.39 -0.41 -11.72
C THR A 257 4.52 0.14 -10.31
N GLY A 258 4.87 -0.70 -9.34
CA GLY A 258 5.03 -0.30 -7.95
C GLY A 258 4.57 -1.35 -6.94
N LEU A 259 4.58 -0.96 -5.67
CA LEU A 259 4.00 -1.73 -4.57
C LEU A 259 2.64 -1.11 -4.19
N PHE A 260 1.60 -1.95 -4.13
CA PHE A 260 0.24 -1.52 -3.82
C PHE A 260 -0.33 -2.39 -2.70
N GLU A 261 -0.84 -1.77 -1.64
CA GLU A 261 -1.45 -2.49 -0.54
C GLU A 261 -2.94 -2.72 -0.79
N VAL A 262 -3.39 -3.92 -0.45
CA VAL A 262 -4.80 -4.30 -0.41
C VAL A 262 -5.18 -4.40 1.05
N GLU A 263 -6.15 -3.63 1.50
CA GLU A 263 -6.53 -3.58 2.91
C GLU A 263 -8.05 -3.43 3.10
N THR A 264 -8.50 -3.57 4.34
CA THR A 264 -9.81 -3.07 4.76
C THR A 264 -9.71 -1.60 5.17
N HIS A 265 -10.62 -0.78 4.67
CA HIS A 265 -10.62 0.67 4.91
C HIS A 265 -10.98 0.99 6.37
N GLU A 266 -12.03 0.39 6.94
CA GLU A 266 -12.49 0.76 8.28
C GLU A 266 -11.67 0.09 9.39
N SER A 267 -11.25 -1.16 9.20
CA SER A 267 -10.39 -1.86 10.17
C SER A 267 -8.89 -1.66 9.99
N GLY A 268 -8.44 -1.14 8.83
CA GLY A 268 -7.03 -0.96 8.52
C GLY A 268 -6.24 -2.28 8.50
N LEU A 269 -6.88 -3.41 8.18
CA LEU A 269 -6.20 -4.71 8.09
C LEU A 269 -5.55 -4.84 6.72
N LEU A 270 -4.24 -5.01 6.70
CA LEU A 270 -3.52 -5.37 5.49
C LEU A 270 -3.87 -6.81 5.09
N LEU A 271 -4.37 -7.00 3.88
CA LEU A 271 -4.72 -8.31 3.34
C LEU A 271 -3.57 -8.93 2.54
N THR A 272 -2.99 -8.14 1.63
CA THR A 272 -1.89 -8.56 0.76
C THR A 272 -1.25 -7.34 0.12
N GLN A 273 -0.14 -7.53 -0.59
CA GLN A 273 0.53 -6.50 -1.35
C GLN A 273 0.74 -6.96 -2.79
N LEU A 274 0.54 -6.06 -3.74
CA LEU A 274 0.76 -6.30 -5.15
C LEU A 274 2.07 -5.65 -5.55
N VAL A 275 3.04 -6.44 -6.03
CA VAL A 275 4.27 -5.94 -6.63
C VAL A 275 4.12 -6.03 -8.13
N VAL A 276 4.00 -4.90 -8.80
CA VAL A 276 3.85 -4.84 -10.26
C VAL A 276 5.17 -4.42 -10.89
N ARG A 277 5.71 -5.29 -11.74
CA ARG A 277 6.98 -5.08 -12.47
C ARG A 277 6.79 -5.10 -13.99
#